data_AF-A0A6A6R2M0-F1
#
_entry.id   AF-A0A6A6R2M0-F1
#
_cell.length_a   1.000
_cell.length_b   1.000
_cell.length_c   1.000
_cell.angle_alpha   90.00
_cell.angle_beta   90.00
_cell.angle_gamma   90.00
#
_symmetry.space_group_name_H-M   'P 1'
#
loop_
_entity.id
_entity.type
_entity.pdbx_description
1 polymer ?
#
loop_
_entity_poly.entity_id
_entity_poly.type
_entity_poly.pdbx_seq_one_letter_code
_entity_poly.pdbx_strand_id
1 'polypeptide(L)'
;MLFPSSIALAALSLASVSNGLNILMSNDDGFGSGNLRELYKILKADGHDVWIVAPATDQSGQGGRSDFSKLANLTAPSEFNLIPAGAPAIGPDPIDNQIWYYNGTPAACVFVGLDYVLPRYGSFKTPDLVVSGPNFGTNLGPFLYTLSGTMGATYAAVGRSIPGIAFSGSNPSVPYFNVTNATNQATWTAEVSAKVIKSFIDATPKGQAIFPLGYGANVNIPPLNASYTNPPIFKTRLTGNADTDLAAWNETTKTFHYANLEPQAAGINACINGDCNLPGETYVVEGGGVSVSIFTVDYDAPLNPYTTMVYNKLNGIATNATTPSRRKFKRSSVYTHP
;
A
#
# COMPACT_ATOMS: atom_id res chain seq x y z
N MET A 1 8.83 71.76 -17.17
CA MET A 1 8.92 70.40 -17.75
C MET A 1 8.77 69.42 -16.59
N LEU A 2 7.60 68.78 -16.52
CA LEU A 2 7.26 67.76 -15.53
C LEU A 2 7.84 66.42 -15.98
N PHE A 3 8.73 65.82 -15.20
CA PHE A 3 9.09 64.41 -15.33
C PHE A 3 8.34 63.63 -14.25
N PRO A 4 7.50 62.63 -14.60
CA PRO A 4 6.79 61.85 -13.62
C PRO A 4 7.70 60.76 -13.03
N SER A 5 7.65 60.63 -11.72
CA SER A 5 8.25 59.55 -10.94
C SER A 5 7.59 58.21 -11.27
N SER A 6 8.35 57.27 -11.83
CA SER A 6 7.91 55.88 -12.02
C SER A 6 8.06 55.11 -10.70
N ILE A 7 6.94 54.87 -10.03
CA ILE A 7 6.86 53.90 -8.93
C ILE A 7 6.86 52.50 -9.56
N ALA A 8 7.96 51.76 -9.37
CA ALA A 8 8.01 50.34 -9.69
C ALA A 8 7.16 49.57 -8.67
N LEU A 9 5.96 49.16 -9.10
CA LEU A 9 5.11 48.27 -8.31
C LEU A 9 5.68 46.85 -8.42
N ALA A 10 6.42 46.42 -7.40
CA ALA A 10 6.83 45.03 -7.26
C ALA A 10 5.57 44.19 -7.02
N ALA A 11 5.16 43.42 -8.04
CA ALA A 11 4.15 42.41 -7.89
C ALA A 11 4.72 41.30 -6.99
N LEU A 12 4.44 41.35 -5.69
CA LEU A 12 4.55 40.16 -4.84
C LEU A 12 3.51 39.16 -5.34
N SER A 13 3.96 38.20 -6.14
CA SER A 13 3.22 36.95 -6.32
C SER A 13 3.08 36.31 -4.94
N LEU A 14 1.89 36.37 -4.37
CA LEU A 14 1.49 35.47 -3.30
C LEU A 14 1.50 34.05 -3.90
N ALA A 15 2.66 33.41 -3.88
CA ALA A 15 2.72 31.97 -4.06
C ALA A 15 1.89 31.38 -2.93
N SER A 16 0.70 30.88 -3.27
CA SER A 16 -0.03 29.98 -2.38
C SER A 16 0.93 28.85 -2.03
N VAL A 17 1.37 28.80 -0.77
CA VAL A 17 2.05 27.61 -0.24
C VAL A 17 0.99 26.50 -0.29
N SER A 18 1.00 25.74 -1.38
CA SER A 18 0.26 24.51 -1.50
C SER A 18 0.65 23.62 -0.31
N ASN A 19 -0.33 23.22 0.51
CA ASN A 19 -0.16 22.18 1.53
C ASN A 19 -0.14 20.76 0.89
N GLY A 20 0.00 20.67 -0.43
CA GLY A 20 0.03 19.42 -1.15
C GLY A 20 1.30 18.62 -0.85
N LEU A 21 1.12 17.40 -0.39
CA LEU A 21 2.17 16.39 -0.30
C LEU A 21 2.63 15.89 -1.68
N ASN A 22 3.86 15.39 -1.69
CA ASN A 22 4.42 14.55 -2.75
C ASN A 22 4.07 13.09 -2.47
N ILE A 23 3.28 12.45 -3.33
CA ILE A 23 2.73 11.10 -3.10
C ILE A 23 3.19 10.18 -4.22
N LEU A 24 3.80 9.05 -3.85
CA LEU A 24 4.00 7.92 -4.77
C LEU A 24 2.93 6.87 -4.53
N MET A 25 2.19 6.53 -5.57
CA MET A 25 1.13 5.52 -5.56
C MET A 25 1.58 4.24 -6.25
N SER A 26 1.09 3.10 -5.76
CA SER A 26 1.23 1.76 -6.36
C SER A 26 -0.04 0.94 -6.07
N ASN A 27 -0.11 -0.30 -6.54
CA ASN A 27 -1.06 -1.33 -6.10
C ASN A 27 -0.54 -2.71 -6.49
N ASP A 28 -1.40 -3.74 -6.40
CA ASP A 28 -1.20 -5.06 -6.99
C ASP A 28 -2.22 -5.44 -8.08
N ASP A 29 -3.35 -4.74 -8.25
CA ASP A 29 -4.28 -5.00 -9.38
C ASP A 29 -3.78 -4.50 -10.75
N GLY A 30 -2.65 -3.78 -10.77
CA GLY A 30 -2.05 -3.17 -11.96
C GLY A 30 -2.47 -1.71 -12.20
N PHE A 31 -1.67 -1.00 -13.02
CA PHE A 31 -1.77 0.45 -13.22
C PHE A 31 -3.07 0.93 -13.91
N GLY A 32 -3.84 0.01 -14.49
CA GLY A 32 -5.11 0.26 -15.16
C GLY A 32 -6.33 0.14 -14.27
N SER A 33 -6.18 -0.19 -12.99
CA SER A 33 -7.30 -0.43 -12.09
C SER A 33 -8.10 0.85 -11.80
N GLY A 34 -9.43 0.71 -11.78
CA GLY A 34 -10.34 1.82 -11.51
C GLY A 34 -10.13 2.46 -10.14
N ASN A 35 -10.01 1.66 -9.08
CA ASN A 35 -9.79 2.16 -7.72
C ASN A 35 -8.53 3.05 -7.64
N LEU A 36 -7.39 2.58 -8.17
CA LEU A 36 -6.13 3.32 -8.17
C LEU A 36 -6.25 4.64 -8.93
N ARG A 37 -6.85 4.61 -10.12
CA ARG A 37 -6.99 5.78 -11.00
C ARG A 37 -7.96 6.81 -10.43
N GLU A 38 -9.03 6.40 -9.76
CA GLU A 38 -9.94 7.32 -9.08
C GLU A 38 -9.26 7.99 -7.88
N LEU A 39 -8.52 7.23 -7.05
CA LEU A 39 -7.79 7.83 -5.93
C LEU A 39 -6.70 8.80 -6.41
N TYR A 40 -5.98 8.45 -7.48
CA TYR A 40 -5.03 9.36 -8.13
C TYR A 40 -5.69 10.69 -8.54
N LYS A 41 -6.84 10.64 -9.24
CA LYS A 41 -7.57 11.84 -9.66
C LYS A 41 -7.98 12.71 -8.47
N ILE A 42 -8.51 12.09 -7.41
CA ILE A 42 -8.97 12.82 -6.20
C ILE A 42 -7.78 13.49 -5.51
N LEU A 43 -6.68 12.76 -5.28
CA LEU A 43 -5.50 13.34 -4.63
C LEU A 43 -4.87 14.48 -5.45
N LYS A 44 -4.83 14.34 -6.78
CA LYS A 44 -4.39 15.44 -7.67
C LYS A 44 -5.32 16.65 -7.57
N ALA A 45 -6.63 16.45 -7.53
CA ALA A 45 -7.62 17.52 -7.38
C ALA A 45 -7.52 18.22 -6.01
N ASP A 46 -7.12 17.49 -4.96
CA ASP A 46 -6.84 18.01 -3.62
C ASP A 46 -5.51 18.81 -3.54
N GLY A 47 -4.78 18.94 -4.66
CA GLY A 47 -3.58 19.76 -4.77
C GLY A 47 -2.26 19.04 -4.47
N HIS A 48 -2.30 17.70 -4.33
CA HIS A 48 -1.11 16.88 -4.16
C HIS A 48 -0.33 16.72 -5.48
N ASP A 49 0.99 16.55 -5.36
CA ASP A 49 1.81 16.08 -6.47
C ASP A 49 1.91 14.56 -6.43
N VAL A 50 1.27 13.87 -7.36
CA VAL A 50 1.04 12.43 -7.29
C VAL A 50 1.64 11.75 -8.50
N TRP A 51 2.39 10.69 -8.28
CA TRP A 51 2.93 9.82 -9.32
C TRP A 51 2.49 8.38 -9.05
N ILE A 52 2.15 7.62 -10.09
CA ILE A 52 1.89 6.18 -9.99
C ILE A 52 3.06 5.42 -10.60
N VAL A 53 3.54 4.40 -9.89
CA VAL A 53 4.33 3.32 -10.47
C VAL A 53 3.74 2.01 -9.97
N ALA A 54 3.06 1.29 -10.87
CA ALA A 54 2.28 0.11 -10.53
C ALA A 54 2.58 -1.06 -11.47
N PRO A 55 2.22 -2.30 -11.10
CA PRO A 55 2.41 -3.45 -11.96
C PRO A 55 1.75 -3.30 -13.34
N ALA A 56 2.39 -3.90 -14.35
CA ALA A 56 1.82 -3.99 -15.69
C ALA A 56 0.62 -4.94 -15.74
N THR A 57 0.59 -5.99 -14.93
CA THR A 57 -0.48 -7.00 -14.85
C THR A 57 -0.97 -7.13 -13.41
N ASP A 58 -2.11 -7.80 -13.17
CA ASP A 58 -2.50 -8.25 -11.83
C ASP A 58 -1.36 -9.05 -11.16
N GLN A 59 -1.08 -8.72 -9.90
CA GLN A 59 -0.06 -9.27 -9.02
C GLN A 59 -0.64 -9.55 -7.61
N SER A 60 -1.93 -9.86 -7.51
CA SER A 60 -2.58 -10.30 -6.28
C SER A 60 -1.85 -11.50 -5.66
N GLY A 61 -1.75 -11.53 -4.32
CA GLY A 61 -1.16 -12.67 -3.59
C GLY A 61 0.37 -12.76 -3.59
N GLN A 62 1.10 -11.71 -4.00
CA GLN A 62 2.57 -11.72 -4.02
C GLN A 62 3.22 -11.49 -2.65
N GLY A 63 2.45 -11.08 -1.64
CA GLY A 63 2.97 -10.71 -0.32
C GLY A 63 4.12 -9.72 -0.40
N GLY A 64 5.14 -9.91 0.45
CA GLY A 64 6.37 -9.11 0.46
C GLY A 64 7.39 -9.42 -0.65
N ARG A 65 7.05 -10.22 -1.67
CA ARG A 65 7.99 -10.60 -2.74
C ARG A 65 8.45 -9.39 -3.54
N SER A 66 9.75 -9.30 -3.81
CA SER A 66 10.37 -8.23 -4.60
C SER A 66 11.14 -8.80 -5.78
N ASP A 67 10.49 -8.91 -6.93
CA ASP A 67 11.12 -9.41 -8.15
C ASP A 67 11.13 -8.34 -9.24
N PHE A 68 12.32 -8.01 -9.72
CA PHE A 68 12.53 -7.18 -10.90
C PHE A 68 12.42 -8.01 -12.17
N SER A 69 11.88 -7.41 -13.24
CA SER A 69 11.85 -8.06 -14.54
C SER A 69 13.25 -8.44 -15.00
N LYS A 70 13.37 -9.65 -15.54
CA LYS A 70 14.59 -10.11 -16.23
C LYS A 70 14.50 -9.88 -17.75
N LEU A 71 13.37 -9.36 -18.22
CA LEU A 71 13.08 -9.14 -19.63
C LEU A 71 12.96 -7.64 -19.88
N ALA A 72 13.53 -7.19 -21.01
CA ALA A 72 13.46 -5.79 -21.40
C ALA A 72 12.06 -5.38 -21.89
N ASN A 73 11.22 -6.36 -22.26
CA ASN A 73 9.93 -6.16 -22.90
C ASN A 73 8.86 -7.06 -22.25
N LEU A 74 7.59 -6.65 -22.37
CA LEU A 74 6.44 -7.42 -21.95
C LEU A 74 6.26 -8.66 -22.83
N THR A 75 6.01 -9.82 -22.23
CA THR A 75 5.75 -11.08 -22.95
C THR A 75 4.27 -11.28 -23.30
N ALA A 76 3.38 -10.57 -22.60
CA ALA A 76 1.95 -10.52 -22.83
C ALA A 76 1.47 -9.05 -22.73
N PRO A 77 0.26 -8.72 -23.21
CA PRO A 77 -0.32 -7.42 -22.93
C PRO A 77 -0.41 -7.15 -21.42
N SER A 78 -0.37 -5.87 -21.04
CA SER A 78 -0.66 -5.45 -19.67
C SER A 78 -2.11 -5.75 -19.29
N GLU A 79 -2.43 -5.60 -18.00
CA GLU A 79 -3.80 -5.64 -17.49
C GLU A 79 -4.72 -4.77 -18.36
N PHE A 80 -5.92 -5.28 -18.65
CA PHE A 80 -6.90 -4.66 -19.53
C PHE A 80 -6.42 -4.34 -20.96
N ASN A 81 -5.34 -4.98 -21.42
CA ASN A 81 -4.73 -4.79 -22.75
C ASN A 81 -4.31 -3.33 -23.05
N LEU A 82 -3.95 -2.56 -22.02
CA LEU A 82 -3.57 -1.15 -22.18
C LEU A 82 -2.23 -0.97 -22.93
N ILE A 83 -1.29 -1.88 -22.70
CA ILE A 83 0.02 -1.91 -23.34
C ILE A 83 0.18 -3.25 -24.05
N PRO A 84 0.54 -3.28 -25.35
CA PRO A 84 0.67 -4.52 -26.10
C PRO A 84 1.92 -5.32 -25.69
N ALA A 85 1.88 -6.63 -25.95
CA ALA A 85 3.07 -7.48 -25.86
C ALA A 85 4.19 -6.94 -26.77
N GLY A 86 5.44 -7.10 -26.33
CA GLY A 86 6.61 -6.56 -27.01
C GLY A 86 6.92 -5.10 -26.71
N ALA A 87 6.04 -4.35 -26.03
CA ALA A 87 6.40 -3.04 -25.47
C ALA A 87 7.49 -3.17 -24.38
N PRO A 88 8.24 -2.11 -24.05
CA PRO A 88 9.21 -2.14 -22.96
C PRO A 88 8.57 -2.57 -21.62
N ALA A 89 9.34 -3.25 -20.77
CA ALA A 89 8.90 -3.73 -19.45
C ALA A 89 8.60 -2.62 -18.44
N ILE A 90 8.94 -1.37 -18.78
CA ILE A 90 8.64 -0.16 -18.02
C ILE A 90 8.30 0.96 -19.00
N GLY A 91 7.30 1.75 -18.69
CA GLY A 91 6.95 2.91 -19.51
C GLY A 91 5.86 3.76 -18.87
N PRO A 92 5.70 5.00 -19.37
CA PRO A 92 4.56 5.82 -19.00
C PRO A 92 3.27 5.26 -19.60
N ASP A 93 2.16 5.55 -18.94
CA ASP A 93 0.82 5.39 -19.47
C ASP A 93 0.64 6.29 -20.72
N PRO A 94 -0.10 5.83 -21.75
CA PRO A 94 -0.21 6.58 -23.01
C PRO A 94 -0.96 7.92 -22.88
N ILE A 95 -1.76 8.10 -21.83
CA ILE A 95 -2.62 9.28 -21.65
C ILE A 95 -2.21 10.17 -20.48
N ASP A 96 -1.36 9.71 -19.57
CA ASP A 96 -0.84 10.48 -18.44
C ASP A 96 0.62 10.11 -18.12
N ASN A 97 1.54 11.07 -18.26
CA ASN A 97 2.97 10.83 -18.07
C ASN A 97 3.43 10.74 -16.61
N GLN A 98 2.54 10.98 -15.64
CA GLN A 98 2.79 10.76 -14.21
C GLN A 98 2.40 9.36 -13.75
N ILE A 99 1.84 8.54 -14.64
CA ILE A 99 1.45 7.18 -14.38
C ILE A 99 2.38 6.25 -15.16
N TRP A 100 2.98 5.30 -14.47
CA TRP A 100 3.93 4.35 -15.05
C TRP A 100 3.53 2.92 -14.73
N TYR A 101 3.71 2.05 -15.71
CA TYR A 101 3.63 0.61 -15.51
C TYR A 101 5.03 0.02 -15.38
N TYR A 102 5.17 -1.06 -14.61
CA TYR A 102 6.37 -1.88 -14.55
C TYR A 102 6.05 -3.37 -14.48
N ASN A 103 6.77 -4.18 -15.24
CA ASN A 103 6.65 -5.64 -15.23
C ASN A 103 7.40 -6.26 -14.04
N GLY A 104 6.88 -6.06 -12.83
CA GLY A 104 7.45 -6.61 -11.61
C GLY A 104 6.41 -6.72 -10.50
N THR A 105 6.84 -7.22 -9.34
CA THR A 105 5.96 -7.31 -8.17
C THR A 105 5.66 -5.91 -7.60
N PRO A 106 4.62 -5.76 -6.76
CA PRO A 106 4.25 -4.48 -6.16
C PRO A 106 5.39 -3.82 -5.37
N ALA A 107 6.14 -4.58 -4.57
CA ALA A 107 7.33 -4.08 -3.88
C ALA A 107 8.41 -3.60 -4.84
N ALA A 108 8.63 -4.32 -5.94
CA ALA A 108 9.58 -3.93 -6.98
C ALA A 108 9.14 -2.64 -7.70
N CYS A 109 7.84 -2.42 -7.91
CA CYS A 109 7.29 -1.19 -8.47
C CYS A 109 7.61 0.02 -7.58
N VAL A 110 7.48 -0.11 -6.26
CA VAL A 110 7.86 0.94 -5.31
C VAL A 110 9.37 1.26 -5.41
N PHE A 111 10.24 0.25 -5.45
CA PHE A 111 11.68 0.49 -5.62
C PHE A 111 12.00 1.15 -6.97
N VAL A 112 11.39 0.71 -8.06
CA VAL A 112 11.52 1.33 -9.38
C VAL A 112 11.01 2.78 -9.37
N GLY A 113 9.93 3.06 -8.65
CA GLY A 113 9.43 4.42 -8.46
C GLY A 113 10.46 5.31 -7.76
N LEU A 114 11.00 4.84 -6.63
CA LEU A 114 11.97 5.60 -5.83
C LEU A 114 13.33 5.76 -6.50
N ASP A 115 13.85 4.72 -7.16
CA ASP A 115 15.23 4.65 -7.63
C ASP A 115 15.37 4.94 -9.14
N TYR A 116 14.28 4.84 -9.91
CA TYR A 116 14.29 5.04 -11.36
C TYR A 116 13.35 6.14 -11.85
N VAL A 117 12.05 6.04 -11.58
CA VAL A 117 11.04 6.92 -12.18
C VAL A 117 11.12 8.33 -11.60
N LEU A 118 10.96 8.48 -10.28
CA LEU A 118 10.97 9.79 -9.63
C LEU A 118 12.29 10.55 -9.86
N PRO A 119 13.49 9.94 -9.74
CA PRO A 119 14.74 10.66 -9.98
C PRO A 119 14.94 11.16 -11.43
N ARG A 120 14.28 10.54 -12.42
CA ARG A 120 14.49 10.84 -13.85
C ARG A 120 13.37 11.67 -14.47
N TYR A 121 12.14 11.43 -14.03
CA TYR A 121 10.94 12.00 -14.64
C TYR A 121 10.08 12.75 -13.63
N GLY A 122 10.20 12.42 -12.34
CA GLY A 122 9.44 13.00 -11.24
C GLY A 122 9.68 14.48 -11.02
N SER A 123 8.63 15.18 -10.59
CA SER A 123 8.69 16.54 -10.06
C SER A 123 9.29 16.61 -8.65
N PHE A 124 9.36 15.47 -7.95
CA PHE A 124 10.04 15.29 -6.67
C PHE A 124 10.88 14.00 -6.67
N LYS A 125 11.85 13.91 -5.76
CA LYS A 125 12.76 12.75 -5.64
C LYS A 125 12.44 11.84 -4.46
N THR A 126 11.89 12.41 -3.39
CA THR A 126 11.51 11.69 -2.18
C THR A 126 10.04 11.99 -1.91
N PRO A 127 9.15 10.99 -1.95
CA PRO A 127 7.75 11.18 -1.58
C PRO A 127 7.62 11.42 -0.07
N ASP A 128 6.66 12.25 0.30
CA ASP A 128 6.23 12.45 1.69
C ASP A 128 5.38 11.28 2.19
N LEU A 129 4.72 10.57 1.27
CA LEU A 129 3.84 9.43 1.55
C LEU A 129 3.84 8.45 0.37
N VAL A 130 3.86 7.15 0.67
CA VAL A 130 3.50 6.11 -0.30
C VAL A 130 2.09 5.60 -0.01
N VAL A 131 1.27 5.47 -1.06
CA VAL A 131 -0.08 4.92 -0.96
C VAL A 131 -0.18 3.70 -1.87
N SER A 132 -0.62 2.56 -1.34
CA SER A 132 -0.87 1.37 -2.15
C SER A 132 -2.36 1.03 -2.21
N GLY A 133 -2.87 0.76 -3.41
CA GLY A 133 -4.28 0.48 -3.66
C GLY A 133 -5.07 1.74 -4.08
N PRO A 134 -6.41 1.76 -3.89
CA PRO A 134 -7.19 0.74 -3.18
C PRO A 134 -7.31 -0.58 -3.94
N ASN A 135 -7.01 -1.70 -3.28
CA ASN A 135 -7.11 -3.05 -3.84
C ASN A 135 -8.57 -3.45 -4.15
N PHE A 136 -8.79 -4.32 -5.15
CA PHE A 136 -10.07 -5.02 -5.32
C PHE A 136 -10.14 -6.23 -4.40
N GLY A 137 -10.91 -6.13 -3.33
CA GLY A 137 -10.95 -7.11 -2.24
C GLY A 137 -10.19 -6.62 -1.01
N THR A 138 -10.55 -7.15 0.15
CA THR A 138 -10.00 -6.71 1.43
C THR A 138 -8.76 -7.53 1.82
N ASN A 139 -7.87 -6.92 2.58
CA ASN A 139 -6.67 -7.53 3.16
C ASN A 139 -6.81 -7.52 4.69
N LEU A 140 -7.74 -8.35 5.18
CA LEU A 140 -8.16 -8.39 6.59
C LEU A 140 -7.28 -9.32 7.42
N GLY A 141 -6.84 -8.80 8.56
CA GLY A 141 -6.09 -9.54 9.54
C GLY A 141 -4.67 -9.91 9.11
N PRO A 142 -3.87 -10.45 10.04
CA PRO A 142 -2.43 -10.57 9.81
C PRO A 142 -2.08 -11.71 8.84
N PHE A 143 -3.00 -12.64 8.54
CA PHE A 143 -2.77 -13.67 7.52
C PHE A 143 -2.77 -13.06 6.13
N LEU A 144 -3.89 -12.48 5.70
CA LEU A 144 -4.01 -11.84 4.38
C LEU A 144 -3.07 -10.65 4.24
N TYR A 145 -2.83 -9.91 5.33
CA TYR A 145 -1.80 -8.87 5.38
C TYR A 145 -0.43 -9.37 4.84
N THR A 146 0.00 -10.58 5.21
CA THR A 146 1.30 -11.11 4.76
C THR A 146 1.31 -11.60 3.32
N LEU A 147 0.15 -11.95 2.77
CA LEU A 147 -0.03 -12.45 1.40
C LEU A 147 -0.35 -11.32 0.41
N SER A 148 -0.73 -10.15 0.90
CA SER A 148 -1.13 -9.00 0.09
C SER A 148 0.03 -8.33 -0.63
N GLY A 149 -0.10 -8.16 -1.95
CA GLY A 149 0.84 -7.37 -2.75
C GLY A 149 0.70 -5.86 -2.46
N THR A 150 -0.53 -5.39 -2.22
CA THR A 150 -0.80 -4.03 -1.74
C THR A 150 -0.09 -3.72 -0.41
N MET A 151 -0.08 -4.67 0.53
CA MET A 151 0.74 -4.54 1.75
C MET A 151 2.23 -4.63 1.43
N GLY A 152 2.66 -5.51 0.53
CA GLY A 152 4.06 -5.64 0.11
C GLY A 152 4.65 -4.34 -0.46
N ALA A 153 3.90 -3.61 -1.28
CA ALA A 153 4.28 -2.29 -1.77
C ALA A 153 4.41 -1.28 -0.62
N THR A 154 3.41 -1.22 0.26
CA THR A 154 3.42 -0.32 1.43
C THR A 154 4.60 -0.63 2.35
N TYR A 155 4.87 -1.91 2.59
CA TYR A 155 5.97 -2.39 3.41
C TYR A 155 7.34 -2.00 2.83
N ALA A 156 7.50 -2.10 1.50
CA ALA A 156 8.72 -1.69 0.80
C ALA A 156 9.04 -0.19 1.00
N ALA A 157 8.01 0.66 1.06
CA ALA A 157 8.16 2.08 1.36
C ALA A 157 8.55 2.34 2.82
N VAL A 158 7.87 1.71 3.78
CA VAL A 158 8.15 1.87 5.21
C VAL A 158 9.58 1.40 5.54
N GLY A 159 10.03 0.29 4.95
CA GLY A 159 11.42 -0.17 5.06
C GLY A 159 12.45 0.79 4.46
N ARG A 160 12.03 1.73 3.63
CA ARG A 160 12.82 2.82 3.04
C ARG A 160 12.66 4.15 3.79
N SER A 161 12.13 4.12 5.02
CA SER A 161 11.91 5.29 5.87
C SER A 161 10.87 6.28 5.32
N ILE A 162 9.96 5.82 4.47
CA ILE A 162 8.88 6.62 3.90
C ILE A 162 7.57 6.09 4.48
N PRO A 163 6.71 6.92 5.09
CA PRO A 163 5.44 6.45 5.63
C PRO A 163 4.56 5.86 4.51
N GLY A 164 3.79 4.84 4.85
CA GLY A 164 2.98 4.09 3.88
C GLY A 164 1.57 3.81 4.38
N ILE A 165 0.58 3.93 3.50
CA ILE A 165 -0.81 3.49 3.76
C ILE A 165 -1.27 2.54 2.66
N ALA A 166 -1.74 1.37 3.05
CA ALA A 166 -2.42 0.41 2.18
C ALA A 166 -3.93 0.62 2.28
N PHE A 167 -4.62 0.61 1.14
CA PHE A 167 -6.07 0.64 1.05
C PHE A 167 -6.60 -0.59 0.32
N SER A 168 -7.72 -1.11 0.79
CA SER A 168 -8.38 -2.29 0.22
C SER A 168 -9.89 -2.12 0.27
N GLY A 169 -10.61 -2.35 -0.83
CA GLY A 169 -12.05 -2.11 -0.92
C GLY A 169 -12.85 -3.37 -1.22
N SER A 170 -14.03 -3.53 -0.61
CA SER A 170 -14.96 -4.61 -0.93
C SER A 170 -15.80 -4.29 -2.19
N ASN A 171 -15.12 -4.14 -3.34
CA ASN A 171 -15.78 -3.89 -4.62
C ASN A 171 -15.21 -4.76 -5.76
N PRO A 172 -16.02 -5.06 -6.80
CA PRO A 172 -15.56 -5.80 -7.97
C PRO A 172 -14.48 -5.04 -8.75
N SER A 173 -13.65 -5.81 -9.45
CA SER A 173 -12.66 -5.28 -10.39
C SER A 173 -13.33 -4.53 -11.54
N VAL A 174 -12.76 -3.38 -11.89
CA VAL A 174 -13.21 -2.53 -13.00
C VAL A 174 -12.01 -1.81 -13.62
N PRO A 175 -11.84 -1.82 -14.96
CA PRO A 175 -10.82 -1.01 -15.60
C PRO A 175 -11.17 0.48 -15.49
N TYR A 176 -10.16 1.34 -15.41
CA TYR A 176 -10.37 2.77 -15.20
C TYR A 176 -11.27 3.44 -16.24
N PHE A 177 -11.24 3.00 -17.50
CA PHE A 177 -12.04 3.57 -18.58
C PHE A 177 -13.53 3.18 -18.51
N ASN A 178 -13.89 2.20 -17.68
CA ASN A 178 -15.29 1.85 -17.38
C ASN A 178 -15.84 2.62 -16.16
N VAL A 179 -15.00 3.38 -15.44
CA VAL A 179 -15.44 4.26 -14.36
C VAL A 179 -15.89 5.60 -14.96
N THR A 180 -17.14 5.66 -15.42
CA THR A 180 -17.66 6.80 -16.20
C THR A 180 -18.49 7.80 -15.40
N ASN A 181 -18.77 7.53 -14.13
CA ASN A 181 -19.58 8.39 -13.28
C ASN A 181 -19.20 8.25 -11.79
N ALA A 182 -19.58 9.24 -10.99
CA ALA A 182 -19.30 9.30 -9.56
C ALA A 182 -20.15 8.33 -8.70
N THR A 183 -21.00 7.52 -9.31
CA THR A 183 -21.79 6.48 -8.61
C THR A 183 -21.17 5.09 -8.73
N ASN A 184 -19.96 5.00 -9.30
CA ASN A 184 -19.22 3.76 -9.35
C ASN A 184 -18.61 3.45 -7.97
N GLN A 185 -18.60 2.18 -7.58
CA GLN A 185 -18.00 1.75 -6.32
C GLN A 185 -16.50 2.08 -6.23
N ALA A 186 -15.78 2.09 -7.36
CA ALA A 186 -14.38 2.51 -7.39
C ALA A 186 -14.19 3.98 -6.98
N THR A 187 -15.10 4.86 -7.39
CA THR A 187 -15.09 6.27 -6.98
C THR A 187 -15.38 6.40 -5.48
N TRP A 188 -16.39 5.73 -4.95
CA TRP A 188 -16.70 5.78 -3.51
C TRP A 188 -15.56 5.20 -2.65
N THR A 189 -14.96 4.08 -3.07
CA THR A 189 -13.78 3.51 -2.39
C THR A 189 -12.64 4.52 -2.37
N ALA A 190 -12.36 5.18 -3.50
CA ALA A 190 -11.34 6.21 -3.59
C ALA A 190 -11.63 7.46 -2.73
N GLU A 191 -12.88 7.91 -2.65
CA GLU A 191 -13.31 9.02 -1.78
C GLU A 191 -13.08 8.70 -0.30
N VAL A 192 -13.42 7.49 0.13
CA VAL A 192 -13.17 7.02 1.51
C VAL A 192 -11.66 6.95 1.79
N SER A 193 -10.86 6.44 0.84
CA SER A 193 -9.40 6.43 0.97
C SER A 193 -8.81 7.84 1.10
N ALA A 194 -9.21 8.77 0.24
CA ALA A 194 -8.78 10.17 0.30
C ALA A 194 -9.18 10.83 1.63
N LYS A 195 -10.38 10.56 2.14
CA LYS A 195 -10.82 11.04 3.46
C LYS A 195 -9.94 10.52 4.61
N VAL A 196 -9.51 9.26 4.56
CA VAL A 196 -8.59 8.70 5.57
C VAL A 196 -7.20 9.36 5.46
N ILE A 197 -6.66 9.51 4.25
CA ILE A 197 -5.39 10.22 4.00
C ILE A 197 -5.47 11.64 4.57
N LYS A 198 -6.52 12.38 4.20
CA LYS A 198 -6.76 13.73 4.70
C LYS A 198 -6.86 13.80 6.22
N SER A 199 -7.51 12.83 6.87
CA SER A 199 -7.61 12.78 8.33
C SER A 199 -6.24 12.63 9.00
N PHE A 200 -5.34 11.84 8.43
CA PHE A 200 -3.96 11.74 8.91
C PHE A 200 -3.19 13.04 8.68
N ILE A 201 -3.32 13.66 7.52
CA ILE A 201 -2.67 14.93 7.18
C ILE A 201 -3.11 16.06 8.12
N ASP A 202 -4.43 16.23 8.29
CA ASP A 202 -4.99 17.30 9.13
C ASP A 202 -4.60 17.13 10.61
N ALA A 203 -4.39 15.90 11.06
CA ALA A 203 -3.91 15.59 12.41
C ALA A 203 -2.39 15.69 12.57
N THR A 204 -1.63 15.89 11.48
CA THR A 204 -0.17 15.97 11.50
C THR A 204 0.29 17.42 11.65
N PRO A 205 1.08 17.76 12.68
CA PRO A 205 1.65 19.10 12.81
C PRO A 205 2.52 19.46 11.60
N LYS A 206 2.48 20.73 11.19
CA LYS A 206 3.29 21.21 10.05
C LYS A 206 4.76 20.85 10.20
N GLY A 207 5.35 20.30 9.14
CA GLY A 207 6.76 19.91 9.09
C GLY A 207 7.08 18.55 9.74
N GLN A 208 6.08 17.79 10.18
CA GLN A 208 6.27 16.43 10.66
C GLN A 208 5.86 15.40 9.60
N ALA A 209 6.50 14.23 9.63
CA ALA A 209 6.06 13.09 8.85
C ALA A 209 4.71 12.57 9.38
N ILE A 210 3.86 12.06 8.48
CA ILE A 210 2.54 11.53 8.82
C ILE A 210 2.64 10.40 9.87
N PHE A 211 3.67 9.55 9.73
CA PHE A 211 3.97 8.50 10.69
C PHE A 211 5.42 8.58 11.17
N PRO A 212 5.72 8.10 12.39
CA PRO A 212 7.08 7.84 12.81
C PRO A 212 7.77 6.80 11.92
N LEU A 213 9.10 6.76 11.97
CA LEU A 213 9.89 5.77 11.22
C LEU A 213 9.47 4.34 11.57
N GLY A 214 9.31 3.51 10.54
CA GLY A 214 8.95 2.11 10.69
C GLY A 214 7.46 1.83 10.87
N TYR A 215 6.59 2.85 10.83
CA TYR A 215 5.14 2.70 10.95
C TYR A 215 4.43 2.85 9.60
N GLY A 216 3.35 2.09 9.43
CA GLY A 216 2.40 2.23 8.33
C GLY A 216 0.98 1.88 8.76
N ALA A 217 0.02 2.03 7.86
CA ALA A 217 -1.38 1.71 8.12
C ALA A 217 -1.97 0.75 7.08
N ASN A 218 -2.82 -0.17 7.53
CA ASN A 218 -3.70 -1.00 6.72
C ASN A 218 -5.14 -0.49 6.86
N VAL A 219 -5.80 -0.23 5.74
CA VAL A 219 -7.17 0.29 5.71
C VAL A 219 -8.04 -0.60 4.84
N ASN A 220 -9.13 -1.10 5.42
CA ASN A 220 -10.11 -1.88 4.68
C ASN A 220 -11.47 -1.19 4.69
N ILE A 221 -12.08 -1.11 3.50
CA ILE A 221 -13.31 -0.39 3.24
C ILE A 221 -14.42 -1.42 2.95
N PRO A 222 -15.56 -1.34 3.67
CA PRO A 222 -16.66 -2.29 3.52
C PRO A 222 -17.39 -2.10 2.19
N PRO A 223 -18.33 -2.99 1.82
CA PRO A 223 -19.14 -2.80 0.62
C PRO A 223 -19.89 -1.46 0.66
N LEU A 224 -19.72 -0.67 -0.41
CA LEU A 224 -20.39 0.63 -0.57
C LEU A 224 -21.50 0.52 -1.62
N ASN A 225 -22.55 1.33 -1.44
CA ASN A 225 -23.67 1.44 -2.36
C ASN A 225 -24.25 2.86 -2.36
N ALA A 226 -25.21 3.13 -3.25
CA ALA A 226 -25.78 4.47 -3.41
C ALA A 226 -26.40 5.06 -2.13
N SER A 227 -26.84 4.22 -1.20
CA SER A 227 -27.39 4.64 0.09
C SER A 227 -26.35 4.65 1.22
N TYR A 228 -25.12 4.17 0.97
CA TYR A 228 -24.07 4.00 1.96
C TYR A 228 -22.68 4.19 1.34
N THR A 229 -22.30 5.45 1.15
CA THR A 229 -21.01 5.86 0.55
C THR A 229 -20.02 6.43 1.56
N ASN A 230 -20.47 6.72 2.79
CA ASN A 230 -19.67 7.39 3.82
C ASN A 230 -19.73 6.64 5.16
N PRO A 231 -19.15 5.43 5.23
CA PRO A 231 -19.12 4.62 6.45
C PRO A 231 -18.33 5.30 7.60
N PRO A 232 -18.62 4.96 8.87
CA PRO A 232 -17.80 5.36 10.01
C PRO A 232 -16.43 4.68 9.97
N ILE A 233 -15.41 5.39 10.47
CA ILE A 233 -14.01 4.93 10.50
C ILE A 233 -13.67 4.52 11.94
N PHE A 234 -13.07 3.33 12.09
CA PHE A 234 -12.69 2.76 13.39
C PHE A 234 -11.19 2.53 13.46
N LYS A 235 -10.63 2.80 14.64
CA LYS A 235 -9.30 2.31 15.01
C LYS A 235 -9.41 0.81 15.28
N THR A 236 -8.58 0.01 14.64
CA THR A 236 -8.61 -1.45 14.75
C THR A 236 -7.23 -2.01 15.03
N ARG A 237 -7.20 -3.30 15.33
CA ARG A 237 -5.98 -4.12 15.33
C ARG A 237 -6.13 -5.21 14.27
N LEU A 238 -5.04 -5.64 13.65
CA LEU A 238 -5.06 -6.69 12.61
C LEU A 238 -5.67 -8.00 13.17
N THR A 239 -5.22 -8.40 14.34
CA THR A 239 -5.68 -9.57 15.12
C THR A 239 -7.09 -9.39 15.72
N GLY A 240 -7.68 -10.40 16.36
CA GLY A 240 -8.92 -10.25 17.14
C GLY A 240 -10.17 -10.56 16.34
N ASN A 241 -10.47 -11.84 16.19
CA ASN A 241 -11.40 -12.41 15.22
C ASN A 241 -10.88 -12.31 13.78
N ALA A 242 -9.56 -12.40 13.61
CA ALA A 242 -8.95 -12.55 12.31
C ALA A 242 -9.11 -13.99 11.81
N ASP A 243 -9.37 -14.10 10.52
CA ASP A 243 -9.49 -15.37 9.82
C ASP A 243 -8.12 -15.84 9.31
N THR A 244 -8.04 -17.14 9.04
CA THR A 244 -6.93 -17.78 8.34
C THR A 244 -7.50 -18.82 7.39
N ASP A 245 -6.82 -19.04 6.27
CA ASP A 245 -7.34 -19.92 5.24
C ASP A 245 -7.28 -21.41 5.63
N LEU A 246 -8.33 -22.12 5.21
CA LEU A 246 -8.43 -23.56 5.10
C LEU A 246 -8.38 -23.93 3.60
N ALA A 247 -7.51 -24.87 3.25
CA ALA A 247 -7.52 -25.49 1.93
C ALA A 247 -8.69 -26.49 1.83
N ALA A 248 -9.84 -26.02 1.33
CA ALA A 248 -11.04 -26.84 1.23
C ALA A 248 -11.04 -27.69 -0.05
N TRP A 249 -11.06 -29.01 0.13
CA TRP A 249 -11.15 -29.96 -0.99
C TRP A 249 -12.57 -30.03 -1.55
N ASN A 250 -12.72 -29.90 -2.86
CA ASN A 250 -13.99 -30.11 -3.56
C ASN A 250 -13.97 -31.48 -4.26
N GLU A 251 -14.82 -32.40 -3.79
CA GLU A 251 -14.90 -33.76 -4.31
C GLU A 251 -15.40 -33.85 -5.76
N THR A 252 -16.19 -32.89 -6.22
CA THR A 252 -16.74 -32.86 -7.58
C THR A 252 -15.70 -32.35 -8.57
N THR A 253 -15.03 -31.24 -8.27
CA THR A 253 -14.04 -30.64 -9.16
C THR A 253 -12.65 -31.26 -9.03
N LYS A 254 -12.40 -32.02 -7.96
CA LYS A 254 -11.08 -32.57 -7.62
C LYS A 254 -10.00 -31.49 -7.48
N THR A 255 -10.39 -30.35 -6.91
CA THR A 255 -9.52 -29.18 -6.70
C THR A 255 -9.69 -28.61 -5.29
N PHE A 256 -8.74 -27.80 -4.84
CA PHE A 256 -8.85 -27.01 -3.62
C PHE A 256 -9.43 -25.62 -3.91
N HIS A 257 -10.10 -25.04 -2.91
CA HIS A 257 -10.51 -23.65 -2.87
C HIS A 257 -10.27 -23.07 -1.46
N TYR A 258 -10.21 -21.74 -1.37
CA TYR A 258 -10.07 -21.05 -0.09
C TYR A 258 -11.38 -21.09 0.70
N ALA A 259 -11.28 -21.30 2.01
CA ALA A 259 -12.34 -21.19 2.99
C ALA A 259 -11.76 -20.66 4.30
N ASN A 260 -12.59 -20.20 5.24
CA ASN A 260 -12.10 -19.82 6.57
C ASN A 260 -11.92 -21.06 7.45
N LEU A 261 -10.83 -21.11 8.22
CA LEU A 261 -10.61 -22.13 9.23
C LEU A 261 -11.53 -21.88 10.44
N GLU A 262 -12.41 -22.83 10.74
CA GLU A 262 -13.33 -22.77 11.87
C GLU A 262 -13.11 -23.90 12.90
N PRO A 263 -13.07 -23.59 14.22
CA PRO A 263 -13.09 -22.24 14.80
C PRO A 263 -11.81 -21.46 14.47
N GLN A 264 -11.89 -20.12 14.49
CA GLN A 264 -10.76 -19.23 14.23
C GLN A 264 -9.50 -19.63 15.02
N ALA A 265 -8.35 -19.63 14.34
CA ALA A 265 -7.09 -20.06 14.94
C ALA A 265 -6.69 -19.19 16.14
N ALA A 266 -6.36 -19.82 17.27
CA ALA A 266 -5.90 -19.10 18.47
C ALA A 266 -4.56 -18.37 18.25
N GLY A 267 -3.69 -18.93 17.40
CA GLY A 267 -2.36 -18.36 17.15
C GLY A 267 -2.40 -16.97 16.51
N ILE A 268 -3.25 -16.79 15.49
CA ILE A 268 -3.40 -15.51 14.79
C ILE A 268 -4.17 -14.48 15.61
N ASN A 269 -4.95 -14.94 16.59
CA ASN A 269 -5.78 -14.10 17.46
C ASN A 269 -5.19 -13.84 18.85
N ALA A 270 -4.02 -14.41 19.16
CA ALA A 270 -3.34 -14.19 20.43
C ALA A 270 -3.06 -12.69 20.63
N CYS A 271 -3.50 -12.13 21.76
CA CYS A 271 -3.16 -10.75 22.09
C CYS A 271 -1.81 -10.68 22.80
N ILE A 272 -0.76 -10.44 22.01
CA ILE A 272 0.63 -10.37 22.49
C ILE A 272 1.19 -8.95 22.43
N ASN A 273 0.85 -8.19 21.38
CA ASN A 273 1.29 -6.81 21.17
C ASN A 273 0.11 -5.95 20.67
N GLY A 274 0.23 -4.63 20.87
CA GLY A 274 -0.79 -3.64 20.52
C GLY A 274 -1.89 -3.50 21.59
N ASP A 275 -2.93 -2.73 21.26
CA ASP A 275 -4.07 -2.49 22.15
C ASP A 275 -5.14 -3.58 21.95
N CYS A 276 -5.23 -4.52 22.90
CA CYS A 276 -6.21 -5.60 22.88
C CYS A 276 -7.67 -5.13 22.99
N ASN A 277 -7.93 -3.88 23.38
CA ASN A 277 -9.27 -3.33 23.51
C ASN A 277 -9.84 -2.85 22.17
N LEU A 278 -9.00 -2.70 21.14
CA LEU A 278 -9.45 -2.37 19.80
C LEU A 278 -10.12 -3.58 19.13
N PRO A 279 -11.21 -3.38 18.39
CA PRO A 279 -11.83 -4.45 17.62
C PRO A 279 -10.91 -4.89 16.46
N GLY A 280 -11.07 -6.14 16.02
CA GLY A 280 -10.37 -6.65 14.85
C GLY A 280 -10.94 -6.11 13.54
N GLU A 281 -10.11 -6.08 12.51
CA GLU A 281 -10.48 -5.58 11.18
C GLU A 281 -11.66 -6.34 10.58
N THR A 282 -11.65 -7.67 10.63
CA THR A 282 -12.70 -8.53 10.06
C THR A 282 -14.06 -8.15 10.61
N TYR A 283 -14.18 -8.10 11.93
CA TYR A 283 -15.42 -7.75 12.63
C TYR A 283 -15.93 -6.34 12.25
N VAL A 284 -15.03 -5.35 12.17
CA VAL A 284 -15.42 -3.98 11.81
C VAL A 284 -15.92 -3.89 10.37
N VAL A 285 -15.24 -4.54 9.42
CA VAL A 285 -15.60 -4.46 8.00
C VAL A 285 -16.88 -5.25 7.71
N GLU A 286 -17.06 -6.41 8.32
CA GLU A 286 -18.33 -7.16 8.27
C GLU A 286 -19.51 -6.35 8.85
N GLY A 287 -19.24 -5.54 9.88
CA GLY A 287 -20.20 -4.60 10.45
C GLY A 287 -20.45 -3.34 9.62
N GLY A 288 -19.83 -3.19 8.44
CA GLY A 288 -20.01 -2.04 7.56
C GLY A 288 -19.18 -0.80 7.94
N GLY A 289 -18.15 -0.96 8.79
CA GLY A 289 -17.21 0.10 9.15
C GLY A 289 -15.91 0.05 8.33
N VAL A 290 -15.21 1.18 8.23
CA VAL A 290 -13.84 1.23 7.70
C VAL A 290 -12.88 0.91 8.83
N SER A 291 -12.03 -0.10 8.64
CA SER A 291 -10.98 -0.44 9.60
C SER A 291 -9.70 0.31 9.30
N VAL A 292 -9.00 0.78 10.34
CA VAL A 292 -7.68 1.41 10.24
C VAL A 292 -6.79 0.80 11.32
N SER A 293 -5.91 -0.10 10.90
CA SER A 293 -4.91 -0.72 11.79
C SER A 293 -3.53 -0.17 11.50
N ILE A 294 -2.80 0.17 12.56
CA ILE A 294 -1.41 0.60 12.47
C ILE A 294 -0.50 -0.62 12.63
N PHE A 295 0.50 -0.74 11.76
CA PHE A 295 1.54 -1.77 11.85
C PHE A 295 2.93 -1.14 11.96
N THR A 296 3.89 -1.95 12.40
CA THR A 296 5.30 -1.59 12.40
C THR A 296 6.14 -2.64 11.69
N VAL A 297 7.35 -2.26 11.28
CA VAL A 297 8.32 -3.16 10.63
C VAL A 297 9.41 -3.65 11.60
N ASP A 298 9.21 -3.44 12.91
CA ASP A 298 10.00 -4.03 13.98
C ASP A 298 9.33 -5.34 14.43
N TYR A 299 9.99 -6.46 14.19
CA TYR A 299 9.38 -7.79 14.23
C TYR A 299 9.77 -8.62 15.43
N ASP A 300 10.74 -8.15 16.22
CA ASP A 300 11.21 -8.93 17.35
C ASP A 300 10.06 -9.15 18.34
N ALA A 301 9.99 -10.37 18.87
CA ALA A 301 8.95 -10.72 19.81
C ALA A 301 8.97 -9.76 21.01
N PRO A 302 7.82 -9.26 21.48
CA PRO A 302 7.80 -8.32 22.60
C PRO A 302 8.36 -8.98 23.86
N LEU A 303 8.97 -8.17 24.71
CA LEU A 303 9.53 -8.61 25.99
C LEU A 303 8.40 -8.92 26.99
N ASN A 304 8.04 -10.20 27.09
CA ASN A 304 7.05 -10.70 28.03
C ASN A 304 7.50 -12.05 28.65
N PRO A 305 6.76 -12.60 29.64
CA PRO A 305 7.13 -13.87 30.28
C PRO A 305 7.18 -15.07 29.32
N TYR A 306 6.33 -15.13 28.28
CA TYR A 306 6.37 -16.20 27.29
C TYR A 306 7.61 -16.11 26.41
N THR A 307 7.97 -14.92 25.94
CA THR A 307 9.22 -14.68 25.19
C THR A 307 10.44 -15.02 26.04
N THR A 308 10.44 -14.62 27.32
CA THR A 308 11.49 -14.98 28.29
C THR A 308 11.60 -16.50 28.47
N MET A 309 10.47 -17.18 28.63
CA MET A 309 10.41 -18.64 28.74
C MET A 309 10.99 -19.33 27.49
N VAL A 310 10.71 -18.82 26.29
CA VAL A 310 11.28 -19.34 25.04
C VAL A 310 12.79 -19.08 24.97
N TYR A 311 13.24 -17.85 25.28
CA TYR A 311 14.67 -17.51 25.29
C TYR A 311 15.48 -18.33 26.30
N ASN A 312 14.92 -18.63 27.48
CA ASN A 312 15.59 -19.46 28.48
C ASN A 312 15.95 -20.85 27.96
N LYS A 313 15.22 -21.39 26.96
CA LYS A 313 15.57 -22.66 26.31
C LYS A 313 16.87 -22.58 25.49
N LEU A 314 17.30 -21.38 25.11
CA LEU A 314 18.55 -21.14 24.39
C LEU A 314 19.77 -21.02 25.32
N ASN A 315 19.59 -20.90 26.64
CA ASN A 315 20.71 -20.66 27.59
C ASN A 315 21.81 -21.73 27.53
N GLY A 316 21.48 -22.96 27.12
CA GLY A 316 22.45 -24.06 26.97
C GLY A 316 23.20 -24.08 25.63
N ILE A 317 22.81 -23.26 24.64
CA ILE A 317 23.40 -23.24 23.29
C ILE A 317 23.85 -21.85 22.83
N ALA A 318 23.34 -20.78 23.45
CA ALA A 318 23.74 -19.41 23.16
C ALA A 318 25.13 -19.15 23.74
N THR A 319 26.08 -18.79 22.87
CA THR A 319 27.41 -18.36 23.29
C THR A 319 27.35 -16.95 23.86
N ASN A 320 28.00 -16.69 24.99
CA ASN A 320 28.20 -15.34 25.56
C ASN A 320 29.18 -14.47 24.73
N ALA A 321 29.23 -14.65 23.42
CA ALA A 321 30.14 -13.92 22.54
C ALA A 321 29.68 -12.46 22.37
N THR A 322 30.65 -11.56 22.24
CA THR A 322 30.42 -10.15 21.88
C THR A 322 29.86 -10.02 20.45
N THR A 323 29.19 -8.90 20.16
CA THR A 323 28.56 -8.63 18.86
C THR A 323 29.52 -8.94 17.70
N PRO A 324 29.12 -9.80 16.74
CA PRO A 324 29.97 -10.14 15.61
C PRO A 324 30.39 -8.89 14.81
N SER A 325 31.67 -8.79 14.44
CA SER A 325 32.13 -7.72 13.55
C SER A 325 31.42 -7.80 12.19
N ARG A 326 30.86 -6.69 11.72
CA ARG A 326 30.08 -6.62 10.47
C ARG A 326 30.95 -6.97 9.25
N ARG A 327 30.83 -8.19 8.70
CA ARG A 327 31.40 -8.53 7.38
C ARG A 327 30.44 -8.03 6.30
N LYS A 328 30.88 -7.11 5.43
CA LYS A 328 30.09 -6.66 4.26
C LYS A 328 29.98 -7.80 3.24
N PHE A 329 28.93 -8.61 3.33
CA PHE A 329 28.56 -9.50 2.24
C PHE A 329 27.84 -8.69 1.16
N LYS A 330 28.35 -8.69 -0.08
CA LYS A 330 27.55 -8.28 -1.24
C LYS A 330 26.44 -9.33 -1.39
N ARG A 331 25.17 -8.93 -1.30
CA ARG A 331 24.05 -9.79 -1.72
C ARG A 331 24.25 -10.08 -3.21
N SER A 332 24.71 -11.27 -3.57
CA SER A 332 24.53 -11.79 -4.92
C SER A 332 23.03 -12.03 -5.12
N SER A 333 22.53 -11.77 -6.32
CA SER A 333 21.16 -12.04 -6.74
C SER A 333 20.92 -13.56 -6.79
N VAL A 334 20.83 -14.22 -5.63
CA VAL A 334 20.58 -15.66 -5.50
C VAL A 334 19.09 -15.87 -5.24
N TYR A 335 18.26 -15.46 -6.20
CA TYR A 335 16.91 -15.99 -6.36
C TYR A 335 16.60 -16.04 -7.86
N THR A 336 17.34 -16.91 -8.55
CA THR A 336 16.92 -17.47 -9.84
C THR A 336 16.44 -18.88 -9.54
N HIS A 337 15.18 -19.03 -9.15
CA HIS A 337 14.55 -20.33 -9.30
C HIS A 337 14.03 -20.48 -10.74
N PRO A 338 14.14 -21.68 -11.32
CA PRO A 338 13.87 -21.98 -12.72
C PRO A 338 12.42 -21.72 -13.13
#